data_AF-A0AAU6ZEK7-F1
#
_entry.id   AF-A0AAU6ZEK7-F1
#
_cell.length_a   1.000
_cell.length_b   1.000
_cell.length_c   1.000
_cell.angle_alpha   90.00
_cell.angle_beta   90.00
_cell.angle_gamma   90.00
#
_symmetry.space_group_name_H-M   'P 1'
#
loop_
_entity.id
_entity.type
_entity.pdbx_description
1 polymer ?
#
loop_
_entity_poly.entity_id
_entity_poly.type
_entity_poly.pdbx_seq_one_letter_code
_entity_poly.pdbx_strand_id
1 'polypeptide(L)'
;MKFLNGTRSDTYDVVVVGSGAGALTAAATAARAGKSVVVLEKTQLLGGTSAVSGGMLWVADNHHARAAGSAIPRTTPPATSGPSRGAEAGKNCWMPR
;
A
#
# COMPACT_ATOMS: atom_id res chain seq x y z
N MET A 1 -24.31 10.41 -8.31
CA MET A 1 -22.83 10.36 -8.36
C MET A 1 -22.34 11.75 -8.74
N LYS A 2 -21.50 12.39 -7.92
CA LYS A 2 -20.99 13.74 -8.16
C LYS A 2 -19.51 13.63 -8.53
N PHE A 3 -19.11 14.23 -9.64
CA PHE A 3 -17.69 14.33 -9.98
C PHE A 3 -17.04 15.39 -9.09
N LEU A 4 -15.99 14.99 -8.38
CA LEU A 4 -15.22 15.90 -7.52
C LEU A 4 -14.26 16.77 -8.35
N ASN A 5 -13.79 16.27 -9.50
CA ASN A 5 -12.93 16.98 -10.43
C ASN A 5 -13.02 16.39 -11.85
N GLY A 6 -12.67 17.17 -12.87
CA GLY A 6 -12.62 16.76 -14.28
C GLY A 6 -13.96 16.84 -15.04
N THR A 7 -13.88 16.70 -16.36
CA THR A 7 -15.06 16.57 -17.24
C THR A 7 -15.48 15.11 -17.33
N ARG A 8 -16.79 14.85 -17.29
CA ARG A 8 -17.34 13.51 -17.40
C ARG A 8 -17.16 13.00 -18.84
N SER A 9 -16.48 11.87 -18.98
CA SER A 9 -16.48 11.03 -20.18
C SER A 9 -17.39 9.81 -19.96
N ASP A 10 -17.96 9.26 -21.04
CA ASP A 10 -18.69 7.98 -21.03
C ASP A 10 -17.75 6.77 -21.15
N THR A 11 -16.47 7.00 -21.47
CA THR A 11 -15.44 5.96 -21.60
C THR A 11 -14.17 6.33 -20.86
N TYR A 12 -13.55 5.34 -20.21
CA TYR A 12 -12.25 5.43 -19.55
C TYR A 12 -11.47 4.16 -19.81
N ASP A 13 -10.15 4.27 -19.90
CA ASP A 13 -9.26 3.11 -20.02
C ASP A 13 -9.18 2.31 -18.71
N VAL A 14 -9.27 3.01 -17.56
CA VAL A 14 -9.17 2.40 -16.24
C VAL A 14 -10.23 2.98 -15.29
N VAL A 15 -10.99 2.09 -14.64
CA VAL A 15 -11.93 2.44 -13.56
C VAL A 15 -11.39 1.89 -12.26
N VAL A 16 -11.10 2.78 -11.31
CA VAL A 16 -10.64 2.41 -9.97
C VAL A 16 -11.80 2.58 -8.99
N VAL A 17 -12.08 1.53 -8.21
CA VAL A 17 -13.15 1.55 -7.20
C VAL A 17 -12.51 1.64 -5.81
N GLY A 18 -12.87 2.70 -5.10
CA GLY A 18 -12.31 3.08 -3.79
C GLY A 18 -11.24 4.16 -3.90
N SER A 19 -11.07 4.90 -2.81
CA SER A 19 -10.10 6.01 -2.71
C SER A 19 -9.03 5.80 -1.64
N GLY A 20 -8.79 4.55 -1.21
CA GLY A 20 -7.72 4.22 -0.28
C GLY A 20 -6.32 4.37 -0.90
N ALA A 21 -5.27 4.26 -0.08
CA ALA A 21 -3.89 4.47 -0.51
C ALA A 21 -3.49 3.61 -1.73
N GLY A 22 -3.86 2.31 -1.73
CA GLY A 22 -3.59 1.42 -2.86
C GLY A 22 -4.37 1.81 -4.13
N ALA A 23 -5.62 2.21 -3.99
CA ALA A 23 -6.48 2.59 -5.11
C ALA A 23 -5.99 3.89 -5.78
N LEU A 24 -5.67 4.91 -4.98
CA LEU A 24 -5.10 6.15 -5.51
C LEU A 24 -3.71 5.94 -6.13
N THR A 25 -2.91 5.02 -5.58
CA THR A 25 -1.61 4.64 -6.18
C THR A 25 -1.79 3.98 -7.54
N ALA A 26 -2.77 3.08 -7.68
CA ALA A 26 -3.10 2.46 -8.96
C ALA A 26 -3.59 3.51 -9.97
N ALA A 27 -4.50 4.40 -9.56
CA ALA A 27 -5.01 5.47 -10.40
C ALA A 27 -3.89 6.40 -10.90
N ALA A 28 -3.00 6.83 -10.00
CA ALA A 28 -1.87 7.67 -10.35
C ALA A 28 -0.88 6.97 -11.30
N THR A 29 -0.66 5.67 -11.11
CA THR A 29 0.22 4.87 -11.98
C THR A 29 -0.36 4.76 -13.40
N ALA A 30 -1.66 4.49 -13.52
CA ALA A 30 -2.34 4.44 -14.82
C ALA A 30 -2.36 5.82 -15.51
N ALA A 31 -2.63 6.90 -14.78
CA ALA A 31 -2.59 8.25 -15.32
C ALA A 31 -1.18 8.63 -15.79
N ARG A 32 -0.14 8.26 -15.05
CA ARG A 32 1.27 8.45 -15.47
C ARG A 32 1.63 7.66 -16.72
N ALA A 33 0.94 6.56 -16.99
CA ALA A 33 1.07 5.80 -18.24
C ALA A 33 0.23 6.39 -19.40
N GLY A 34 -0.34 7.59 -19.22
CA GLY A 34 -1.12 8.29 -20.25
C GLY A 34 -2.54 7.75 -20.45
N LYS A 35 -3.06 6.96 -19.51
CA LYS A 35 -4.40 6.39 -19.57
C LYS A 35 -5.43 7.36 -18.99
N SER A 36 -6.64 7.35 -19.54
CA SER A 36 -7.79 8.02 -18.95
C SER A 36 -8.31 7.19 -17.76
N VAL A 37 -8.41 7.82 -16.59
CA VAL A 37 -8.75 7.13 -15.34
C VAL A 37 -9.90 7.82 -14.63
N VAL A 38 -10.84 7.04 -14.13
CA VAL A 38 -11.87 7.52 -13.20
C VAL A 38 -11.78 6.76 -11.87
N VAL A 39 -11.89 7.48 -10.77
CA VAL A 39 -11.91 6.92 -9.41
C VAL A 39 -13.31 7.07 -8.83
N LEU A 40 -13.88 5.97 -8.35
CA LEU A 40 -15.22 5.92 -7.78
C LEU A 40 -15.11 5.73 -6.27
N GLU A 41 -15.65 6.66 -5.50
CA GLU A 41 -15.75 6.55 -4.04
C GLU A 41 -17.22 6.61 -3.62
N LYS A 42 -17.61 5.75 -2.68
CA LYS A 42 -18.98 5.68 -2.17
C LYS A 42 -19.27 6.85 -1.23
N THR A 43 -18.28 7.23 -0.43
CA THR A 43 -18.46 8.27 0.59
C THR A 43 -18.22 9.67 0.03
N GLN A 44 -18.51 10.69 0.84
CA GLN A 44 -18.24 12.09 0.48
C GLN A 44 -16.75 12.46 0.63
N LEU A 45 -15.96 11.60 1.26
CA LEU A 45 -14.55 11.83 1.59
C LEU A 45 -13.66 10.77 0.94
N LEU A 46 -12.44 11.16 0.60
CA LEU A 46 -11.44 10.24 0.08
C LEU A 46 -10.68 9.56 1.22
N GLY A 47 -10.05 8.43 0.91
CA GLY A 47 -9.04 7.79 1.73
C GLY A 47 -9.51 6.53 2.47
N GLY A 48 -10.82 6.32 2.68
CA GLY A 48 -11.34 5.12 3.34
C GLY A 48 -10.62 4.82 4.67
N THR A 49 -10.20 3.58 4.89
CA THR A 49 -9.41 3.21 6.08
C THR A 49 -8.02 3.85 6.11
N SER A 50 -7.44 4.15 4.95
CA SER A 50 -6.14 4.84 4.86
C SER A 50 -6.20 6.26 5.43
N ALA A 51 -7.35 6.94 5.35
CA ALA A 51 -7.53 8.27 5.96
C ALA A 51 -7.50 8.24 7.50
N VAL A 52 -7.87 7.11 8.11
CA VAL A 52 -7.90 6.94 9.57
C VAL A 52 -6.66 6.21 10.08
N SER A 53 -5.94 5.51 9.20
CA SER A 53 -4.65 4.93 9.52
C SER A 53 -3.65 6.03 9.89
N GLY A 54 -2.67 5.73 10.76
CA GLY A 54 -1.57 6.67 11.08
C GLY A 54 -0.65 7.00 9.90
N GLY A 55 -1.02 6.68 8.66
CA GLY A 55 -0.26 6.97 7.44
C GLY A 55 1.04 6.18 7.29
N MET A 56 1.28 5.19 8.15
CA MET A 56 2.53 4.45 8.18
C MET A 56 2.57 3.38 7.09
N LEU A 57 3.54 3.49 6.18
CA LEU A 57 3.87 2.43 5.24
C LEU A 57 5.06 1.64 5.78
N TRP A 58 4.91 0.32 5.88
CA TRP A 58 6.03 -0.54 6.21
C TRP A 58 6.76 -0.96 4.94
N VAL A 59 8.05 -0.62 4.86
CA VAL A 59 8.94 -1.00 3.76
C VAL A 59 10.20 -1.60 4.36
N ALA A 60 10.42 -2.90 4.13
CA ALA A 60 11.61 -3.60 4.62
C ALA A 60 12.91 -3.01 4.05
N ASP A 61 13.95 -2.94 4.87
CA ASP A 61 15.32 -2.57 4.48
C ASP A 61 15.42 -1.25 3.66
N ASN A 62 14.54 -0.31 3.98
CA ASN A 62 14.52 1.01 3.37
C ASN A 62 15.73 1.86 3.83
N HIS A 63 15.99 2.95 3.12
CA HIS A 63 17.14 3.81 3.39
C HIS A 63 17.12 4.46 4.79
N HIS A 64 15.95 4.70 5.38
CA HIS A 64 15.83 5.17 6.77
C HIS A 64 16.25 4.08 7.76
N ALA A 65 15.84 2.83 7.54
CA ALA A 65 16.27 1.70 8.36
C ALA A 65 17.80 1.50 8.28
N ARG A 66 18.39 1.67 7.08
CA ARG A 66 19.85 1.63 6.91
C ARG A 66 20.57 2.77 7.62
N ALA A 67 20.07 4.01 7.49
CA ALA A 67 20.63 5.17 8.16
C ALA A 67 20.54 5.06 9.69
N ALA A 68 19.50 4.39 10.21
CA ALA A 68 19.32 4.11 11.63
C ALA A 68 20.14 2.91 12.15
N GLY A 69 20.92 2.24 11.29
CA GLY A 69 21.67 1.03 11.66
C GLY A 69 20.83 -0.24 11.82
N SER A 70 19.53 -0.19 11.50
CA SER A 70 18.56 -1.29 11.60
C SER A 70 18.39 -2.05 10.28
N ALA A 71 19.41 -2.04 9.42
CA ALA A 71 19.36 -2.76 8.15
C ALA A 71 19.26 -4.27 8.41
N ILE A 72 18.35 -4.94 7.69
CA ILE A 72 18.26 -6.39 7.75
C ILE A 72 19.42 -6.95 6.90
N PRO A 73 20.30 -7.80 7.44
CA PRO A 73 21.37 -8.38 6.66
C PRO A 73 20.81 -9.17 5.47
N ARG A 74 21.39 -9.01 4.27
CA ARG A 74 21.01 -9.79 3.07
C ARG A 74 21.44 -11.27 3.13
N THR A 75 21.75 -11.80 4.31
CA THR A 75 22.09 -13.21 4.45
C THR A 75 20.85 -14.03 4.13
N THR A 76 20.91 -14.80 3.04
CA THR A 76 20.02 -15.95 2.85
C THR A 76 20.07 -16.76 4.15
N PRO A 77 18.94 -17.13 4.76
CA PRO A 77 18.99 -18.04 5.89
C PRO A 77 19.83 -19.25 5.45
N PRO A 78 20.81 -19.70 6.27
CA PRO A 78 21.55 -20.90 5.93
C PRO A 78 20.52 -22.00 5.65
N ALA A 79 20.71 -22.77 4.58
CA ALA A 79 19.84 -23.87 4.22
C ALA A 79 19.90 -24.92 5.35
N THR A 80 19.11 -24.73 6.41
CA THR A 80 19.01 -25.70 7.50
C THR A 80 18.10 -26.81 7.01
N SER A 81 18.73 -27.89 6.58
CA SER A 81 18.10 -29.20 6.43
C SER A 81 17.51 -29.64 7.77
N GLY A 82 16.20 -29.53 7.94
CA GLY A 82 15.47 -30.21 9.04
C GLY A 82 14.28 -29.42 9.60
N PRO A 83 13.15 -30.07 9.92
CA PRO A 83 11.95 -29.38 10.39
C PRO A 83 12.02 -29.20 11.92
N SER A 84 12.22 -27.98 12.39
CA SER A 84 12.16 -27.69 13.83
C SER A 84 11.38 -26.41 14.09
N ARG A 85 10.16 -26.62 14.61
CA ARG A 85 9.42 -25.81 15.60
C ARG A 85 9.60 -24.28 15.53
N GLY A 86 8.49 -23.60 15.26
CA GLY A 86 8.21 -22.28 15.84
C GLY A 86 8.59 -21.07 15.00
N ALA A 87 7.99 -20.92 13.82
CA ALA A 87 7.96 -19.66 13.08
C ALA A 87 6.93 -18.67 13.69
N GLU A 88 7.06 -18.39 15.00
CA GLU A 88 6.13 -17.55 15.77
C GLU A 88 6.89 -16.45 16.56
N ALA A 89 8.06 -16.02 16.08
CA ALA A 89 8.85 -14.97 16.73
C ALA A 89 8.66 -13.57 16.11
N GLY A 90 7.74 -13.38 15.15
CA GLY A 90 7.61 -12.12 14.41
C GLY A 90 6.20 -11.58 14.21
N LYS A 91 5.16 -12.28 14.67
CA LYS A 91 3.75 -11.86 14.45
C LYS A 91 3.25 -10.92 15.56
N ASN A 92 4.04 -10.72 16.62
CA ASN A 92 3.55 -10.28 17.92
C ASN A 92 3.97 -8.83 18.25
N CYS A 93 4.79 -8.19 17.41
CA CYS A 93 5.21 -6.79 17.61
C CYS A 93 4.13 -5.75 17.26
N TRP A 94 2.96 -6.17 16.77
CA TRP A 94 1.93 -5.29 16.20
C TRP A 94 0.55 -5.34 16.87
N MET A 95 0.44 -5.94 18.06
CA MET A 95 -0.77 -5.80 18.89
C MET A 95 -0.46 -4.87 20.06
N PRO A 96 -1.30 -3.84 20.32
CA PRO A 96 -1.15 -3.05 21.53
C PRO A 96 -1.46 -3.95 22.73
N ARG A 97 -0.62 -3.88 23.76
CA ARG A 97 -0.83 -4.58 25.04
C ARG A 97 -2.03 -4.04 25.78
#